data_AF-A0A4R4N523-F1
#
_entry.id   AF-A0A4R4N523-F1
#
_cell.length_a   1.000
_cell.length_b   1.000
_cell.length_c   1.000
_cell.angle_alpha   90.00
_cell.angle_beta   90.00
_cell.angle_gamma   90.00
#
_symmetry.space_group_name_H-M   'P 1'
#
loop_
_entity.id
_entity.type
_entity.pdbx_description
1 polymer ?
#
loop_
_entity_poly.entity_id
_entity_poly.type
_entity_poly.pdbx_seq_one_letter_code
_entity_poly.pdbx_strand_id
1 'polypeptide(L)'
;MSAHLPTRSPYRIEADEGPQTVAELKAALAPWPQELLTFTARLEAARFDEIPGVIAAYRIAWLTRVHPDHQEAGQASEDETADTISWDELMADYTPDGREARRR
;
A
#
# COMPACT_ATOMS: atom_id res chain seq x y z
N MET A 1 -16.98 25.46 5.75
CA MET A 1 -16.34 24.50 4.82
C MET A 1 -15.24 23.81 5.60
N SER A 2 -15.43 22.53 5.91
CA SER A 2 -14.55 21.76 6.80
C SER A 2 -13.31 21.32 6.04
N ALA A 3 -12.12 21.67 6.54
CA ALA A 3 -10.84 21.24 5.98
C ALA A 3 -10.69 19.71 6.13
N HIS A 4 -10.46 19.00 5.03
CA HIS A 4 -10.06 17.60 5.08
C HIS A 4 -8.59 17.54 5.46
N LEU A 5 -8.33 17.52 6.77
CA LEU A 5 -7.07 17.09 7.36
C LEU A 5 -6.56 15.81 6.66
N PRO A 6 -5.23 15.57 6.58
CA PRO A 6 -4.72 14.28 6.13
C PRO A 6 -5.49 13.18 6.87
N THR A 7 -6.19 12.34 6.11
CA THR A 7 -7.26 11.48 6.63
C THR A 7 -6.75 10.44 7.62
N ARG A 8 -5.43 10.21 7.71
CA ARG A 8 -4.79 9.30 8.68
C ARG A 8 -3.48 9.82 9.24
N SER A 9 -3.17 9.38 10.46
CA SER A 9 -1.98 9.78 11.21
C SER A 9 -0.77 8.91 10.80
N PRO A 10 0.40 9.50 10.46
CA PRO A 10 1.59 8.72 10.11
C PRO A 10 2.21 7.98 11.30
N TYR A 11 1.71 8.23 12.51
CA TYR A 11 2.19 7.63 13.76
C TYR A 11 1.20 6.61 14.35
N ARG A 12 0.09 6.33 13.65
CA ARG A 12 -0.94 5.43 14.11
C ARG A 12 -1.40 4.57 12.95
N ILE A 13 -1.21 3.27 13.12
CA ILE A 13 -1.63 2.26 12.16
C ILE A 13 -3.09 1.93 12.42
N GLU A 14 -3.95 2.20 11.45
CA GLU A 14 -5.37 1.88 11.51
C GLU A 14 -5.65 0.46 10.99
N ALA A 15 -6.76 -0.15 11.45
CA ALA A 15 -7.07 -1.56 11.17
C ALA A 15 -7.31 -1.85 9.67
N ASP A 16 -7.57 -0.84 8.87
CA ASP A 16 -7.79 -0.91 7.43
C ASP A 16 -6.52 -0.66 6.61
N GLU A 17 -5.35 -0.56 7.25
CA GLU A 17 -4.04 -0.47 6.58
C GLU A 17 -3.46 -1.84 6.18
N GLY A 18 -4.26 -2.90 6.30
CA GLY A 18 -3.86 -4.27 5.99
C GLY A 18 -3.00 -4.92 7.08
N PRO A 19 -2.46 -6.13 6.83
CA PRO A 19 -1.75 -6.91 7.84
C PRO A 19 -0.39 -6.30 8.23
N GLN A 20 -0.22 -6.03 9.53
CA GLN A 20 0.91 -5.28 10.11
C GLN A 20 1.95 -6.18 10.78
N THR A 21 1.56 -7.39 11.13
CA THR A 21 2.46 -8.41 11.68
C THR A 21 2.57 -9.63 10.76
N VAL A 22 3.59 -10.46 10.99
CA VAL A 22 3.72 -11.76 10.29
C VAL A 22 2.51 -12.64 10.57
N ALA A 23 1.98 -12.64 11.80
CA ALA A 23 0.82 -13.44 12.17
C ALA A 23 -0.44 -12.99 11.43
N GLU A 24 -0.67 -11.67 11.38
CA GLU A 24 -1.77 -11.09 10.61
C GLU A 24 -1.63 -11.37 9.11
N LEU A 25 -0.41 -11.29 8.56
CA LEU A 25 -0.17 -11.61 7.16
C LEU A 25 -0.43 -13.09 6.86
N LYS A 26 -0.03 -14.01 7.76
CA LYS A 26 -0.37 -15.44 7.63
C LYS A 26 -1.88 -15.67 7.68
N ALA A 27 -2.59 -15.01 8.61
CA ALA A 27 -4.04 -15.10 8.69
C ALA A 27 -4.74 -14.54 7.44
N ALA A 28 -4.27 -13.40 6.95
CA ALA A 28 -4.78 -12.75 5.75
C ALA A 28 -4.54 -13.57 4.47
N LEU A 29 -3.46 -14.36 4.44
CA LEU A 29 -3.15 -15.29 3.33
C LEU A 29 -3.87 -16.64 3.45
N ALA A 30 -4.57 -16.94 4.55
CA ALA A 30 -5.25 -18.22 4.76
C ALA A 30 -6.23 -18.63 3.64
N PRO A 31 -6.97 -17.70 2.98
CA PRO A 31 -7.80 -18.03 1.81
C PRO A 31 -7.01 -18.54 0.59
N TRP A 32 -5.70 -18.33 0.54
CA TRP A 32 -4.80 -18.75 -0.54
C TRP A 32 -3.70 -19.66 0.02
N PRO A 33 -3.99 -20.97 0.21
CA PRO A 33 -3.11 -21.87 0.94
C PRO A 33 -1.72 -22.03 0.32
N GLN A 34 -1.60 -21.97 -1.01
CA GLN A 34 -0.32 -22.11 -1.69
C GLN A 34 0.60 -20.92 -1.41
N GLU A 35 0.04 -19.71 -1.38
CA GLU A 35 0.73 -18.47 -1.06
C GLU A 35 1.13 -18.45 0.42
N LEU A 36 0.25 -18.89 1.33
CA LEU A 36 0.59 -19.04 2.75
C LEU A 36 1.75 -20.03 2.97
N LEU A 37 1.73 -21.17 2.28
CA LEU A 37 2.80 -22.16 2.34
C LEU A 37 4.12 -21.59 1.79
N THR A 38 4.07 -20.94 0.63
CA THR A 38 5.27 -20.37 -0.01
C THR A 38 5.83 -19.20 0.82
N PHE A 39 4.96 -18.37 1.41
CA PHE A 39 5.36 -17.31 2.33
C PHE A 39 6.08 -17.89 3.54
N THR A 40 5.48 -18.88 4.19
CA THR A 40 6.03 -19.50 5.40
C THR A 40 7.39 -20.13 5.11
N ALA A 41 7.51 -20.91 4.04
CA ALA A 41 8.78 -21.53 3.64
C ALA A 41 9.86 -20.48 3.32
N ARG A 42 9.50 -19.41 2.59
CA ARG A 42 10.46 -18.33 2.27
C ARG A 42 10.89 -17.57 3.52
N LEU A 43 9.97 -17.30 4.44
CA LEU A 43 10.27 -16.59 5.68
C LEU A 43 11.18 -17.42 6.59
N GLU A 44 10.96 -18.74 6.66
CA GLU A 44 11.79 -19.67 7.43
C GLU A 44 13.19 -19.85 6.86
N ALA A 45 13.33 -19.79 5.53
CA ALA A 45 14.61 -19.90 4.84
C ALA A 45 15.38 -18.57 4.73
N ALA A 46 14.73 -17.43 5.00
CA ALA A 46 15.31 -16.11 4.81
C ALA A 46 16.40 -15.80 5.85
N ARG A 47 17.47 -15.18 5.40
CA ARG A 47 18.44 -14.54 6.31
C ARG A 47 17.81 -13.28 6.92
N PHE A 48 18.34 -12.83 8.05
CA PHE A 48 17.77 -11.71 8.80
C PHE A 48 17.62 -10.42 7.96
N ASP A 49 18.57 -10.16 7.06
CA ASP A 49 18.57 -9.03 6.11
C ASP A 49 17.50 -9.16 5.01
N GLU A 50 17.01 -10.37 4.73
CA GLU A 50 16.05 -10.65 3.66
C GLU A 50 14.59 -10.63 4.15
N ILE A 51 14.37 -10.83 5.46
CA ILE A 51 13.04 -10.88 6.07
C ILE A 51 12.14 -9.68 5.69
N PRO A 52 12.61 -8.41 5.76
CA PRO A 52 11.77 -7.27 5.38
C PRO A 52 11.29 -7.33 3.94
N GLY A 53 12.15 -7.76 3.00
CA GLY A 53 11.82 -7.90 1.60
C GLY A 53 10.79 -9.02 1.35
N VAL A 54 10.93 -10.15 2.05
CA VAL A 54 9.94 -11.24 2.00
C VAL A 54 8.58 -10.76 2.50
N ILE A 55 8.52 -10.06 3.64
CA ILE A 55 7.27 -9.54 4.19
C ILE A 55 6.62 -8.53 3.23
N ALA A 56 7.40 -7.59 2.69
CA ALA A 56 6.90 -6.58 1.76
C ALA A 56 6.30 -7.21 0.48
N ALA A 57 6.99 -8.17 -0.12
CA ALA A 57 6.53 -8.87 -1.31
C ALA A 57 5.16 -9.56 -1.07
N TYR A 58 4.98 -10.20 0.08
CA TYR A 58 3.73 -10.89 0.39
C TYR A 58 2.60 -9.95 0.84
N ARG A 59 2.92 -8.77 1.40
CA ARG A 59 1.92 -7.70 1.58
C ARG A 59 1.39 -7.19 0.25
N ILE A 60 2.27 -6.96 -0.72
CA ILE A 60 1.86 -6.55 -2.09
C ILE A 60 1.02 -7.65 -2.74
N ALA A 61 1.44 -8.92 -2.61
CA ALA A 61 0.69 -10.06 -3.14
C ALA A 61 -0.69 -10.24 -2.50
N TRP A 62 -0.84 -9.89 -1.22
CA TRP A 62 -2.14 -9.84 -0.56
C TRP A 62 -2.98 -8.65 -1.05
N LEU A 63 -2.38 -7.46 -1.09
CA LEU A 63 -3.06 -6.21 -1.48
C LEU A 63 -3.65 -6.32 -2.89
N THR A 64 -2.86 -6.81 -3.85
CA THR A 64 -3.29 -7.00 -5.24
C THR A 64 -4.43 -8.00 -5.40
N ARG A 65 -4.55 -8.99 -4.51
CA ARG A 65 -5.67 -9.94 -4.54
C ARG A 65 -6.95 -9.37 -3.94
N VAL A 66 -6.84 -8.56 -2.89
CA VAL A 66 -8.01 -7.95 -2.23
C VAL A 66 -8.49 -6.72 -2.99
N HIS A 67 -7.59 -6.04 -3.71
CA HIS A 67 -7.85 -4.84 -4.50
C HIS A 67 -7.38 -5.08 -5.95
N PRO A 68 -8.14 -5.82 -6.76
CA PRO A 68 -7.77 -6.09 -8.17
C PRO A 68 -7.61 -4.80 -8.98
N ASP A 69 -8.36 -3.75 -8.63
CA ASP A 69 -8.26 -2.40 -9.23
C ASP A 69 -6.83 -1.84 -9.15
N HIS A 70 -6.05 -2.20 -8.12
CA HIS A 70 -4.65 -1.77 -8.01
C HIS A 70 -3.75 -2.50 -9.01
N GLN A 71 -4.06 -3.76 -9.34
CA GLN A 71 -3.34 -4.49 -10.37
C GLN A 71 -3.64 -3.89 -11.74
N GLU A 72 -4.91 -3.58 -12.02
CA GLU A 72 -5.34 -2.94 -13.26
C GLU A 72 -4.70 -1.55 -13.43
N ALA A 73 -4.69 -0.73 -12.39
CA ALA A 73 -4.03 0.58 -12.41
C ALA A 73 -2.52 0.48 -12.61
N GLY A 74 -1.87 -0.53 -11.99
CA GLY A 74 -0.46 -0.82 -12.20
C GLY A 74 -0.16 -1.18 -13.66
N GLN A 75 -0.94 -2.09 -14.23
CA GLN A 75 -0.81 -2.51 -15.63
C GLN A 75 -1.06 -1.34 -16.59
N ALA A 76 -2.09 -0.53 -16.36
CA ALA A 76 -2.39 0.63 -17.18
C ALA A 76 -1.24 1.67 -17.15
N SER A 77 -0.56 1.80 -16.01
CA SER A 77 0.64 2.64 -15.91
C SER A 77 1.81 2.08 -16.73
N GLU A 78 2.08 0.78 -16.62
CA GLU A 78 3.14 0.10 -17.38
C GLU A 78 2.90 0.12 -18.89
N ASP A 79 1.64 -0.01 -19.32
CA ASP A 79 1.23 0.00 -20.72
C ASP A 79 1.06 1.43 -21.28
N GLU A 80 1.32 2.47 -20.47
CA GLU A 80 1.11 3.89 -20.80
C GLU A 80 -0.34 4.23 -21.20
N THR A 81 -1.32 3.47 -20.70
CA THR A 81 -2.76 3.66 -20.95
C THR A 81 -3.51 4.22 -19.74
N ALA A 82 -2.82 4.51 -18.64
CA ALA A 82 -3.43 5.12 -17.46
C ALA A 82 -3.96 6.53 -17.79
N ASP A 83 -5.10 6.88 -17.19
CA ASP A 83 -5.59 8.26 -17.27
C ASP A 83 -4.58 9.20 -16.62
N THR A 84 -4.06 10.13 -17.42
CA THR A 84 -3.11 11.15 -16.96
C THR A 84 -3.77 12.52 -16.96
N ILE A 85 -3.43 13.33 -15.96
CA ILE A 85 -3.74 14.77 -15.96
C ILE A 85 -2.45 15.57 -16.07
N SER A 86 -2.52 16.77 -16.63
CA SER A 86 -1.36 17.66 -16.68
C SER A 86 -0.99 18.20 -15.29
N TRP A 87 0.25 18.62 -15.11
CA TRP A 87 0.66 19.29 -13.87
C TRP A 87 -0.16 20.55 -13.60
N ASP A 88 -0.46 21.35 -14.64
CA ASP A 88 -1.26 22.58 -14.51
C ASP A 88 -2.70 22.28 -14.08
N GLU A 89 -3.29 21.21 -14.62
CA GLU A 89 -4.63 20.73 -14.26
C GLU A 89 -4.66 20.21 -12.81
N LEU A 90 -3.69 19.40 -12.42
CA LEU A 90 -3.53 18.95 -11.03
C LEU A 90 -3.41 20.14 -10.06
N MET A 91 -2.59 21.14 -10.42
CA MET A 91 -2.35 22.31 -9.58
C MET A 91 -3.55 23.27 -9.54
N ALA A 92 -4.39 23.31 -10.57
CA ALA A 92 -5.61 24.10 -10.59
C ALA A 92 -6.64 23.59 -9.56
N ASP A 93 -6.71 22.27 -9.37
CA ASP A 93 -7.61 21.62 -8.41
C ASP A 93 -6.98 21.47 -7.01
N TYR A 94 -5.66 21.64 -6.89
CA TYR A 94 -4.96 21.52 -5.62
C TYR A 94 -5.25 22.71 -4.69
N THR A 95 -5.88 22.43 -3.54
CA THR A 95 -6.02 23.41 -2.44
C THR A 95 -5.03 23.05 -1.33
N PRO A 96 -3.97 23.84 -1.08
CA PRO A 96 -3.02 23.56 -0.01
C PRO A 96 -3.69 23.77 1.36
N ASP A 97 -3.72 22.75 2.20
CA ASP A 97 -4.08 22.92 3.61
C ASP A 97 -3.04 23.79 4.33
N GLY A 98 -3.50 24.79 5.09
CA GLY A 98 -2.70 25.86 5.71
C GLY A 98 -1.68 25.47 6.80
N ARG A 99 -1.16 24.24 6.83
CA ARG A 99 -0.06 23.83 7.73
C ARG A 99 1.30 24.35 7.29
N GLU A 100 1.48 24.69 6.01
CA GLU A 100 2.74 25.27 5.52
C GLU A 100 2.95 26.72 5.98
N ALA A 101 1.88 27.46 6.24
CA ALA A 101 1.94 28.86 6.68
C ALA A 101 2.41 29.05 8.13
N ARG A 102 2.37 28.01 8.98
CA ARG A 102 2.86 28.09 10.39
C ARG A 102 4.35 27.83 10.56
N ARG A 103 5.08 27.52 9.47
CA ARG A 103 6.55 27.32 9.49
C ARG A 103 7.30 28.43 8.75
N ARG A 104 6.82 29.67 8.82
CA ARG A 104 7.64 30.85 8.51
C ARG A 104 7.72 31.74 9.73
#